data_AF-A0A453SNS4-F1
#
_entry.id   AF-A0A453SNS4-F1
#
_cell.length_a   1.000
_cell.length_b   1.000
_cell.length_c   1.000
_cell.angle_alpha   90.00
_cell.angle_beta   90.00
_cell.angle_gamma   90.00
#
_symmetry.space_group_name_H-M   'P 1'
#
loop_
_entity.id
_entity.type
_entity.pdbx_description
1 polymer ?
#
loop_
_entity_poly.entity_id
_entity_poly.type
_entity_poly.pdbx_seq_one_letter_code
_entity_poly.pdbx_strand_id
1 'polypeptide(L)'
;KIQRGFLWVGRAAANGGHCHVNWRRVCRPLEYGGLGVQDLEHAGLALRLCWLWFSHTDDDRAWHGLDLQFSREERALFFASTTMELGDGLTALFWDEKWLNGQSVREFAPALYQCIPKRRRKSRTVVAGLAGNAWARDIQGVLGIHEIGQYLMLWQAVQHISLS
;
A
#
# COMPACT_ATOMS: atom_id res chain seq x y z
N LYS A 1 19.08 42.67 -3.13
CA LYS A 1 20.04 41.55 -3.31
C LYS A 1 20.68 41.03 -2.01
N ILE A 2 20.53 41.69 -0.85
CA ILE A 2 21.26 41.36 0.41
C ILE A 2 20.54 40.32 1.31
N GLN A 3 19.28 40.00 1.08
CA GLN A 3 18.45 39.23 2.02
C GLN A 3 18.62 37.70 1.95
N ARG A 4 19.17 37.15 0.86
CA ARG A 4 19.36 35.69 0.72
C ARG A 4 20.57 35.14 1.48
N GLY A 5 21.59 35.94 1.78
CA GLY A 5 22.73 35.45 2.57
C GLY A 5 22.40 35.35 4.06
N PHE A 6 21.69 36.37 4.56
CA PHE A 6 21.34 36.51 5.97
C PHE A 6 20.41 35.38 6.45
N LEU A 7 19.33 35.10 5.70
CA LEU A 7 18.32 34.14 6.14
C LEU A 7 18.83 32.69 6.21
N TRP A 8 19.84 32.36 5.40
CA TRP A 8 20.33 30.99 5.24
C TRP A 8 21.64 30.73 5.99
N VAL A 9 22.53 31.73 6.13
CA VAL A 9 23.89 31.56 6.69
C VAL A 9 24.23 32.64 7.74
N GLY A 10 23.44 33.70 7.88
CA GLY A 10 23.78 34.86 8.72
C GLY A 10 24.98 35.67 8.19
N ARG A 11 25.33 35.51 6.89
CA ARG A 11 26.49 36.17 6.24
C ARG A 11 26.09 36.85 4.93
N ALA A 12 26.90 37.79 4.44
CA ALA A 12 26.60 38.58 3.24
C ALA A 12 26.55 37.74 1.93
N ALA A 13 27.25 36.61 1.87
CA ALA A 13 27.24 35.68 0.73
C ALA A 13 26.98 34.25 1.21
N ALA A 14 26.15 33.52 0.46
CA ALA A 14 25.86 32.10 0.70
C ALA A 14 26.36 31.28 -0.50
N ASN A 15 27.37 30.45 -0.27
CA ASN A 15 27.77 29.41 -1.21
C ASN A 15 26.89 28.18 -0.96
N GLY A 16 26.50 27.46 -2.02
CA GLY A 16 25.58 26.32 -1.91
C GLY A 16 26.07 25.27 -0.91
N GLY A 17 25.20 24.81 -0.01
CA GLY A 17 25.49 23.77 0.98
C GLY A 17 25.28 24.16 2.46
N HIS A 18 25.04 25.43 2.78
CA HIS A 18 24.90 25.91 4.17
C HIS A 18 23.44 26.17 4.57
N CYS A 19 22.61 25.12 4.60
CA CYS A 19 21.27 25.22 5.15
C CYS A 19 21.27 24.74 6.60
N HIS A 20 21.54 25.63 7.56
CA HIS A 20 21.43 25.33 9.00
C HIS A 20 19.98 25.33 9.51
N VAL A 21 19.01 25.36 8.60
CA VAL A 21 17.59 25.40 8.93
C VAL A 21 17.18 24.03 9.47
N ASN A 22 16.76 24.00 10.74
CA ASN A 22 16.13 22.82 11.30
C ASN A 22 14.72 22.67 10.72
N TRP A 23 14.61 21.96 9.59
CA TRP A 23 13.34 21.75 8.89
C TRP A 23 12.27 21.11 9.77
N ARG A 24 12.65 20.20 10.67
CA ARG A 24 11.71 19.60 11.66
C ARG A 24 11.11 20.63 12.62
N ARG A 25 11.79 21.75 12.89
CA ARG A 25 11.26 22.86 13.70
C ARG A 25 10.48 23.83 12.83
N VAL A 26 10.98 24.16 11.65
CA VAL A 26 10.35 25.10 10.70
C VAL A 26 9.00 24.60 10.23
N CYS A 27 8.87 23.30 9.96
CA CYS A 27 7.62 22.72 9.46
C CYS A 27 6.55 22.50 10.55
N ARG A 28 6.86 22.73 11.84
CA ARG A 28 5.84 22.64 12.89
C ARG A 28 4.79 23.75 12.73
N PRO A 29 3.53 23.50 13.11
CA PRO A 29 2.53 24.56 13.22
C PRO A 29 3.00 25.72 14.10
N LEU A 30 2.46 26.91 13.85
CA LEU A 30 2.75 28.13 14.62
C LEU A 30 2.47 27.92 16.12
N GLU A 31 1.40 27.20 16.45
CA GLU A 31 0.99 26.84 17.82
C GLU A 31 2.05 26.00 18.56
N TYR A 32 2.90 25.27 17.84
CA TYR A 32 3.98 24.46 18.38
C TYR A 32 5.37 25.10 18.19
N GLY A 33 5.43 26.42 17.93
CA GLY A 33 6.67 27.19 17.84
C GLY A 33 7.48 26.97 16.56
N GLY A 34 6.83 26.53 15.49
CA GLY A 34 7.39 26.48 14.14
C GLY A 34 6.96 27.67 13.26
N LEU A 35 7.25 27.58 11.96
CA LEU A 35 6.87 28.59 10.97
C LEU A 35 5.67 28.16 10.11
N GLY A 36 5.09 26.99 10.36
CA GLY A 36 3.95 26.47 9.60
C GLY A 36 4.27 26.17 8.13
N VAL A 37 5.55 26.05 7.77
CA VAL A 37 5.95 25.68 6.41
C VAL A 37 5.55 24.22 6.16
N GLN A 38 5.03 23.93 4.97
CA GLN A 38 4.65 22.57 4.63
C GLN A 38 5.86 21.63 4.64
N ASP A 39 5.73 20.53 5.37
CA ASP A 39 6.71 19.47 5.35
C ASP A 39 6.61 18.69 4.03
N LEU A 40 7.61 18.85 3.16
CA LEU A 40 7.64 18.22 1.85
C LEU A 40 7.73 16.69 1.93
N GLU A 41 8.31 16.12 2.99
CA GLU A 41 8.37 14.67 3.17
C GLU A 41 6.96 14.13 3.43
N HIS A 42 6.23 14.73 4.38
CA HIS A 42 4.87 14.34 4.69
C HIS A 42 3.90 14.63 3.53
N ALA A 43 4.07 15.77 2.85
CA ALA A 43 3.26 16.12 1.68
C ALA A 43 3.49 15.15 0.51
N GLY A 44 4.76 14.79 0.25
CA GLY A 44 5.11 13.81 -0.76
C GLY A 44 4.53 12.43 -0.43
N LEU A 45 4.60 12.00 0.83
CA LEU A 45 3.98 10.76 1.30
C LEU A 45 2.47 10.78 1.06
N ALA A 46 1.78 11.83 1.49
CA ALA A 46 0.33 11.97 1.28
C ALA A 46 -0.06 11.86 -0.20
N LEU A 47 0.66 12.54 -1.10
CA LEU A 47 0.42 12.45 -2.54
C LEU A 47 0.64 11.02 -3.08
N ARG A 48 1.66 10.30 -2.60
CA ARG A 48 1.89 8.91 -3.00
C ARG A 48 0.76 8.00 -2.51
N LEU A 49 0.26 8.20 -1.29
CA LEU A 49 -0.92 7.47 -0.81
C LEU A 49 -2.18 7.80 -1.65
N CYS A 50 -2.36 9.06 -2.06
CA CYS A 50 -3.43 9.43 -3.00
C CYS A 50 -3.27 8.74 -4.36
N TRP A 51 -2.06 8.63 -4.89
CA TRP A 51 -1.82 7.88 -6.13
C TRP A 51 -2.14 6.39 -5.99
N LEU A 52 -1.82 5.79 -4.83
CA LEU A 52 -2.17 4.41 -4.54
C LEU A 52 -3.70 4.23 -4.43
N TRP A 53 -4.42 5.22 -3.86
CA TRP A 53 -5.89 5.25 -3.87
C TRP A 53 -6.44 5.27 -5.30
N PHE A 54 -5.94 6.17 -6.15
CA PHE A 54 -6.39 6.27 -7.54
C PHE A 54 -6.11 5.01 -8.35
N SER A 55 -5.00 4.32 -8.09
CA SER A 55 -4.71 3.05 -8.76
C SER A 55 -5.69 1.91 -8.42
N HIS A 56 -6.50 2.07 -7.37
CA HIS A 56 -7.53 1.10 -6.96
C HIS A 56 -8.96 1.56 -7.26
N THR A 57 -9.17 2.81 -7.67
CA THR A 57 -10.53 3.41 -7.75
C THR A 57 -10.84 4.12 -9.07
N ASP A 58 -9.85 4.44 -9.90
CA ASP A 58 -10.05 5.27 -11.09
C ASP A 58 -9.41 4.62 -12.33
N ASP A 59 -10.03 3.53 -12.79
CA ASP A 59 -9.56 2.70 -13.90
C ASP A 59 -9.71 3.38 -15.28
N ASP A 60 -10.57 4.40 -15.38
CA ASP A 60 -10.91 5.08 -16.64
C ASP A 60 -9.92 6.20 -17.02
N ARG A 61 -8.90 6.45 -16.20
CA ARG A 61 -7.97 7.57 -16.42
C ARG A 61 -6.78 7.18 -17.27
N ALA A 62 -6.22 8.18 -17.96
CA ALA A 62 -5.01 8.00 -18.78
C ALA A 62 -3.77 7.54 -17.98
N TRP A 63 -3.78 7.69 -16.66
CA TRP A 63 -2.71 7.20 -15.77
C TRP A 63 -2.94 5.77 -15.26
N HIS A 64 -4.08 5.16 -15.60
CA HIS A 64 -4.31 3.75 -15.30
C HIS A 64 -3.28 2.88 -16.03
N GLY A 65 -2.66 1.95 -15.29
CA GLY A 65 -1.59 1.09 -15.81
C GLY A 65 -0.19 1.71 -15.84
N LEU A 66 -0.01 2.95 -15.36
CA LEU A 66 1.34 3.44 -15.08
C LEU A 66 1.99 2.58 -13.99
N ASP A 67 3.27 2.28 -14.17
CA ASP A 67 4.05 1.54 -13.18
C ASP A 67 4.38 2.44 -11.97
N LEU A 68 3.39 2.59 -11.08
CA LEU A 68 3.52 3.35 -9.85
C LEU A 68 4.24 2.49 -8.81
N GLN A 69 5.49 2.86 -8.54
CA GLN A 69 6.33 2.19 -7.55
C GLN A 69 6.08 2.79 -6.15
N PHE A 70 5.64 1.93 -5.22
CA PHE A 70 5.40 2.29 -3.82
C PHE A 70 6.27 1.43 -2.90
N SER A 71 6.86 2.07 -1.89
CA SER A 71 7.65 1.38 -0.87
C SER A 71 6.77 0.47 0.00
N ARG A 72 7.41 -0.38 0.80
CA ARG A 72 6.68 -1.24 1.75
C ARG A 72 5.98 -0.40 2.81
N GLU A 73 6.63 0.66 3.28
CA GLU A 73 6.14 1.57 4.31
C GLU A 73 4.93 2.36 3.82
N GLU A 74 4.95 2.83 2.57
CA GLU A 74 3.83 3.52 1.93
C GLU A 74 2.60 2.61 1.81
N ARG A 75 2.81 1.38 1.31
CA ARG A 75 1.73 0.39 1.22
C ARG A 75 1.18 0.05 2.60
N ALA A 76 2.05 -0.12 3.59
CA ALA A 76 1.64 -0.40 4.97
C ALA A 76 0.79 0.73 5.55
N LEU A 77 1.22 1.98 5.37
CA LEU A 77 0.48 3.15 5.84
C LEU A 77 -0.87 3.29 5.14
N PHE A 78 -0.90 3.15 3.81
CA PHE A 78 -2.13 3.17 3.02
C PHE A 78 -3.13 2.14 3.56
N PHE A 79 -2.72 0.88 3.63
CA PHE A 79 -3.59 -0.19 4.09
C PHE A 79 -3.97 -0.10 5.58
N ALA A 80 -3.22 0.66 6.39
CA ALA A 80 -3.59 0.93 7.77
C ALA A 80 -4.63 2.06 7.88
N SER A 81 -4.71 2.95 6.88
CA SER A 81 -5.63 4.10 6.87
C SER A 81 -6.83 3.94 5.94
N THR A 82 -6.89 2.87 5.14
CA THR A 82 -7.99 2.59 4.20
C THR A 82 -8.60 1.23 4.43
N THR A 83 -9.90 1.10 4.15
CA THR A 83 -10.61 -0.19 4.09
C THR A 83 -10.94 -0.52 2.64
N MET A 84 -10.78 -1.79 2.25
CA MET A 84 -11.19 -2.26 0.93
C MET A 84 -12.61 -2.79 1.01
N GLU A 85 -13.52 -2.23 0.21
CA GLU A 85 -14.84 -2.80 -0.01
C GLU A 85 -14.81 -3.69 -1.25
N LEU A 86 -15.11 -4.96 -1.06
CA LEU A 86 -15.10 -5.95 -2.13
C LEU A 86 -16.41 -5.84 -2.92
N GLY A 87 -16.34 -5.25 -4.12
CA GLY A 87 -17.47 -5.16 -5.05
C GLY A 87 -17.74 -6.51 -5.75
N ASP A 88 -17.68 -6.52 -7.08
CA ASP A 88 -17.86 -7.73 -7.90
C ASP A 88 -16.67 -8.71 -7.84
N GLY A 89 -15.57 -8.30 -7.21
CA GLY A 89 -14.34 -9.09 -7.07
C GLY A 89 -13.55 -9.32 -8.36
N LEU A 90 -13.85 -8.59 -9.44
CA LEU A 90 -13.15 -8.72 -10.73
C LEU A 90 -11.76 -8.10 -10.72
N THR A 91 -11.57 -6.99 -10.02
CA THR A 91 -10.31 -6.24 -10.00
C THR A 91 -9.36 -6.71 -8.90
N ALA A 92 -9.91 -7.11 -7.75
CA ALA A 92 -9.09 -7.48 -6.60
C ALA A 92 -8.37 -8.82 -6.78
N LEU A 93 -7.08 -8.87 -6.46
CA LEU A 93 -6.29 -10.11 -6.51
C LEU A 93 -6.47 -10.97 -5.25
N PHE A 94 -6.87 -12.23 -5.45
CA PHE A 94 -7.20 -13.16 -4.37
C PHE A 94 -6.05 -13.38 -3.38
N TRP A 95 -4.80 -13.46 -3.85
CA TRP A 95 -3.68 -13.87 -2.99
C TRP A 95 -2.95 -12.71 -2.30
N ASP A 96 -2.81 -11.57 -3.00
CA ASP A 96 -1.90 -10.49 -2.60
C ASP A 96 -2.62 -9.25 -2.05
N GLU A 97 -3.90 -9.04 -2.37
CA GLU A 97 -4.64 -7.85 -1.93
C GLU A 97 -5.44 -8.06 -0.63
N LYS A 98 -5.74 -6.96 0.06
CA LYS A 98 -6.34 -6.96 1.40
C LYS A 98 -7.87 -6.97 1.40
N TRP A 99 -8.44 -7.95 0.73
CA TRP A 99 -9.89 -8.11 0.61
C TRP A 99 -10.51 -9.01 1.69
N LEU A 100 -9.69 -9.73 2.46
CA LEU A 100 -10.15 -10.67 3.48
C LEU A 100 -10.09 -10.00 4.86
N ASN A 101 -11.17 -9.34 5.28
CA ASN A 101 -11.28 -8.67 6.59
C ASN A 101 -10.11 -7.70 6.88
N GLY A 102 -9.69 -6.92 5.87
CA GLY A 102 -8.58 -5.98 5.99
C GLY A 102 -7.18 -6.61 5.94
N GLN A 103 -7.08 -7.90 5.63
CA GLN A 103 -5.82 -8.61 5.42
C GLN A 103 -5.79 -9.29 4.05
N SER A 104 -4.59 -9.53 3.55
CA SER A 104 -4.39 -10.37 2.36
C SER A 104 -4.33 -11.85 2.73
N VAL A 105 -4.65 -12.73 1.79
CA VAL A 105 -4.47 -14.17 2.01
C VAL A 105 -3.01 -14.52 2.28
N ARG A 106 -2.06 -13.79 1.71
CA ARG A 106 -0.64 -13.89 2.03
C ARG A 106 -0.33 -13.65 3.51
N GLU A 107 -0.97 -12.65 4.11
CA GLU A 107 -0.80 -12.31 5.53
C GLU A 107 -1.54 -13.31 6.43
N PHE A 108 -2.74 -13.75 6.01
CA PHE A 108 -3.59 -14.69 6.74
C PHE A 108 -3.03 -16.13 6.75
N ALA A 109 -2.52 -16.59 5.60
CA ALA A 109 -2.09 -17.96 5.35
C ALA A 109 -0.69 -18.01 4.69
N PRO A 110 0.38 -17.58 5.39
CA PRO A 110 1.70 -17.37 4.79
C PRO A 110 2.41 -18.66 4.34
N ALA A 111 2.17 -19.80 4.99
CA ALA A 111 2.77 -21.08 4.61
C ALA A 111 2.09 -21.62 3.34
N LEU A 112 0.75 -21.62 3.32
CA LEU A 112 -0.04 -21.99 2.15
C LEU A 112 0.27 -21.11 0.94
N TYR A 113 0.45 -19.80 1.15
CA TYR A 113 0.81 -18.86 0.09
C TYR A 113 2.12 -19.27 -0.63
N GLN A 114 3.08 -19.89 0.05
CA GLN A 114 4.32 -20.35 -0.59
C GLN A 114 4.07 -21.47 -1.61
N CYS A 115 3.03 -22.28 -1.42
CA CYS A 115 2.62 -23.32 -2.35
C CYS A 115 1.94 -22.78 -3.62
N ILE A 116 1.65 -21.48 -3.68
CA ILE A 116 0.97 -20.87 -4.83
C ILE A 116 2.02 -20.42 -5.85
N PRO A 117 1.92 -20.76 -7.15
CA PRO A 117 2.84 -20.25 -8.17
C PRO A 117 2.76 -18.73 -8.32
N LYS A 118 3.91 -18.06 -8.55
CA LYS A 118 3.98 -16.60 -8.75
C LYS A 118 2.99 -16.09 -9.82
N ARG A 119 2.79 -16.86 -10.89
CA ARG A 119 1.82 -16.53 -11.94
C ARG A 119 0.40 -16.45 -11.40
N ARG A 120 -0.03 -17.40 -10.57
CA ARG A 120 -1.38 -17.44 -9.99
C ARG A 120 -1.61 -16.30 -8.99
N ARG A 121 -0.60 -15.99 -8.17
CA ARG A 121 -0.63 -14.85 -7.23
C ARG A 121 -0.97 -13.53 -7.94
N LYS A 122 -0.37 -13.31 -9.12
CA LYS A 122 -0.54 -12.10 -9.93
C LYS A 122 -1.79 -12.06 -10.83
N SER A 123 -2.48 -13.17 -11.05
CA SER A 123 -3.57 -13.25 -12.04
C SER A 123 -4.90 -13.70 -11.48
N ARG A 124 -4.92 -14.31 -10.29
CA ARG A 124 -6.15 -14.83 -9.70
C ARG A 124 -6.93 -13.68 -9.07
N THR A 125 -8.07 -13.34 -9.66
CA THR A 125 -9.01 -12.38 -9.08
C THR A 125 -9.85 -13.03 -7.98
N VAL A 126 -10.45 -12.23 -7.10
CA VAL A 126 -11.27 -12.74 -5.98
C VAL A 126 -12.46 -13.55 -6.51
N VAL A 127 -13.22 -13.00 -7.46
CA VAL A 127 -14.36 -13.72 -8.04
C VAL A 127 -13.95 -15.02 -8.72
N ALA A 128 -12.86 -15.01 -9.48
CA ALA A 128 -12.34 -16.22 -10.13
C ALA A 128 -11.75 -17.22 -9.12
N GLY A 129 -11.35 -16.77 -7.94
CA GLY A 129 -10.89 -17.63 -6.84
C GLY A 129 -12.06 -18.31 -6.14
N LEU A 130 -13.06 -17.53 -5.76
CA LEU A 130 -14.26 -17.99 -5.05
C LEU A 130 -15.12 -18.92 -5.91
N ALA A 131 -15.21 -18.66 -7.23
CA ALA A 131 -15.97 -19.47 -8.17
C ALA A 131 -15.59 -20.96 -8.09
N GLY A 132 -16.49 -21.77 -7.52
CA GLY A 132 -16.30 -23.20 -7.34
C GLY A 132 -15.05 -23.58 -6.56
N ASN A 133 -14.61 -22.74 -5.61
CA ASN A 133 -13.36 -22.90 -4.85
C ASN A 133 -12.12 -23.05 -5.76
N ALA A 134 -12.10 -22.40 -6.91
CA ALA A 134 -11.01 -22.51 -7.87
C ALA A 134 -9.66 -22.00 -7.33
N TRP A 135 -9.66 -21.17 -6.28
CA TRP A 135 -8.45 -20.79 -5.53
C TRP A 135 -7.69 -22.01 -4.99
N ALA A 136 -8.40 -23.07 -4.55
CA ALA A 136 -7.76 -24.28 -4.02
C ALA A 136 -6.94 -25.01 -5.10
N ARG A 137 -7.30 -24.87 -6.38
CA ARG A 137 -6.57 -25.46 -7.51
C ARG A 137 -5.27 -24.72 -7.84
N ASP A 138 -5.03 -23.55 -7.25
CA ASP A 138 -3.76 -22.84 -7.40
C ASP A 138 -2.66 -23.43 -6.53
N ILE A 139 -3.01 -24.26 -5.54
CA ILE A 139 -2.07 -24.90 -4.63
C ILE A 139 -1.27 -25.96 -5.38
N GLN A 140 0.05 -25.88 -5.29
CA GLN A 140 0.98 -26.83 -5.90
C GLN A 140 1.97 -27.39 -4.89
N GLY A 141 2.45 -28.61 -5.16
CA GLY A 141 3.42 -29.31 -4.34
C GLY A 141 2.78 -30.15 -3.22
N VAL A 142 3.63 -30.65 -2.33
CA VAL A 142 3.22 -31.46 -1.18
C VAL A 142 2.87 -30.52 -0.02
N LEU A 143 1.70 -30.73 0.59
CA LEU A 143 1.25 -29.94 1.73
C LEU A 143 1.67 -30.59 3.05
N GLY A 144 2.33 -29.81 3.90
CA GLY A 144 2.56 -30.17 5.29
C GLY A 144 1.37 -29.82 6.16
N ILE A 145 1.47 -30.15 7.45
CA ILE A 145 0.39 -29.94 8.43
C ILE A 145 0.04 -28.46 8.62
N HIS A 146 1.01 -27.55 8.45
CA HIS A 146 0.79 -26.11 8.61
C HIS A 146 0.00 -25.54 7.42
N GLU A 147 0.34 -25.97 6.21
CA GLU A 147 -0.34 -25.59 4.98
C GLU A 147 -1.78 -26.13 4.97
N ILE A 148 -1.98 -27.38 5.42
CA ILE A 148 -3.32 -27.97 5.56
C ILE A 148 -4.16 -27.18 6.58
N GLY A 149 -3.60 -26.83 7.73
CA GLY A 149 -4.30 -26.00 8.73
C GLY A 149 -4.72 -24.65 8.15
N GLN A 150 -3.80 -23.96 7.47
CA GLN A 150 -4.08 -22.68 6.83
C GLN A 150 -5.09 -22.79 5.68
N TYR A 151 -5.06 -23.88 4.92
CA TYR A 151 -6.07 -24.17 3.90
C TYR A 151 -7.47 -24.25 4.50
N LEU A 152 -7.64 -24.99 5.60
CA LEU A 152 -8.94 -25.13 6.26
C LEU A 152 -9.43 -23.80 6.84
N MET A 153 -8.55 -23.03 7.48
CA MET A 153 -8.86 -21.70 7.98
C MET A 153 -9.29 -20.75 6.86
N LEU A 154 -8.55 -20.76 5.74
CA LEU A 154 -8.88 -19.92 4.59
C LEU A 154 -10.20 -20.34 3.97
N TRP A 155 -10.41 -21.65 3.79
CA TRP A 155 -11.65 -22.20 3.26
C TRP A 155 -12.85 -21.75 4.07
N GLN A 156 -12.78 -21.84 5.41
CA GLN A 156 -13.83 -21.37 6.29
C GLN A 156 -14.03 -19.84 6.20
N ALA A 157 -12.95 -19.08 6.17
CA ALA A 157 -13.00 -17.62 6.10
C ALA A 157 -13.68 -17.13 4.80
N VAL A 158 -13.42 -17.79 3.67
CA VAL A 158 -13.99 -17.38 2.37
C VAL A 158 -15.43 -17.82 2.14
N GLN A 159 -15.97 -18.77 2.91
CA GLN A 159 -17.37 -19.21 2.74
C GLN A 159 -18.39 -18.11 3.04
N HIS A 160 -18.03 -17.17 3.90
CA HIS A 160 -18.92 -16.09 4.33
C HIS A 160 -18.84 -14.85 3.44
N ILE A 161 -18.02 -14.89 2.39
CA ILE A 161 -17.78 -13.75 1.53
C ILE A 161 -18.82 -13.73 0.43
N SER A 162 -19.59 -12.65 0.38
CA SER A 162 -20.55 -12.38 -0.69
C SER A 162 -20.00 -11.25 -1.54
N LEU A 163 -20.00 -11.46 -2.86
CA LEU A 163 -19.70 -10.42 -3.85
C LEU A 163 -21.00 -9.70 -4.20
N SER A 164 -20.92 -8.40 -4.45
CA SER A 164 -22.08 -7.59 -4.85
C SER A 164 -22.37 -7.69 -6.34
#